data_AF-A0A0T2YBD1-F1
#
_entry.id   AF-A0A0T2YBD1-F1
#
_cell.length_a   1.000
_cell.length_b   1.000
_cell.length_c   1.000
_cell.angle_alpha   90.00
_cell.angle_beta   90.00
_cell.angle_gamma   90.00
#
_symmetry.space_group_name_H-M   'P 1'
#
loop_
_entity.id
_entity.type
_entity.pdbx_description
1 polymer ?
#
loop_
_entity_poly.entity_id
_entity_poly.type
_entity_poly.pdbx_seq_one_letter_code
_entity_poly.pdbx_strand_id
1 'polypeptide(L)' 'MRVACEHIRLERLKKLLGTMLGAHIADMSRRDLRLYLKVISASQLATIRDLRFECFDLICRKISEPVAVQKLREMDALLG' A
#
# COMPACT_ATOMS: atom_id res chain seq x y z
N MET A 1 1.16 14.04 19.90
CA MET A 1 -0.06 13.48 19.25
C MET A 1 0.09 13.23 17.74
N ARG A 2 0.66 14.13 16.93
CA ARG A 2 0.80 13.92 15.47
C ARG A 2 1.58 12.66 15.07
N VAL A 3 2.77 12.45 15.64
CA VAL A 3 3.64 11.30 15.31
C VAL A 3 2.97 9.95 15.62
N ALA A 4 2.28 9.83 16.76
CA ALA A 4 1.54 8.62 17.10
C ALA A 4 0.38 8.34 16.12
N CYS A 5 -0.33 9.39 15.68
CA CYS A 5 -1.39 9.27 14.68
C CYS A 5 -0.83 8.83 13.31
N GLU A 6 0.30 9.41 12.87
CA GLU A 6 0.96 9.01 11.63
C GLU A 6 1.47 7.57 11.67
N HIS A 7 2.01 7.12 12.81
CA HIS A 7 2.45 5.74 13.00
C HIS A 7 1.26 4.75 12.93
N ILE A 8 0.14 5.07 13.58
CA ILE A 8 -1.08 4.25 13.49
C ILE A 8 -1.57 4.17 12.04
N ARG A 9 -1.57 5.29 11.30
CA ARG A 9 -1.98 5.33 9.90
C ARG A 9 -1.06 4.52 9.01
N LEU A 10 0.25 4.61 9.23
CA LEU A 10 1.26 3.82 8.53
C LEU A 10 1.03 2.31 8.73
N GLU A 11 0.84 1.87 9.97
CA GLU A 11 0.63 0.45 10.27
C GLU A 11 -0.71 -0.06 9.72
N ARG A 12 -1.77 0.75 9.76
CA ARG A 12 -3.05 0.43 9.09
C ARG A 12 -2.88 0.29 7.58
N LEU A 13 -2.11 1.18 6.96
CA LEU A 13 -1.85 1.16 5.53
C LEU A 13 -1.04 -0.08 5.12
N LYS A 14 0.02 -0.42 5.87
CA LYS A 14 0.78 -1.65 5.66
C LYS A 14 -0.08 -2.90 5.83
N LYS A 15 -0.95 -2.95 6.83
CA LYS A 15 -1.85 -4.09 7.05
C LYS A 15 -2.84 -4.24 5.89
N LEU A 16 -3.39 -3.14 5.39
CA LEU A 16 -4.28 -3.13 4.24
C LEU A 16 -3.55 -3.68 3.01
N LEU A 17 -2.39 -3.11 2.68
CA LEU A 17 -1.56 -3.53 1.54
C LEU A 17 -1.06 -4.97 1.68
N GLY A 18 -0.66 -5.38 2.88
CA GLY A 18 -0.23 -6.74 3.18
C GLY A 18 -1.35 -7.76 2.95
N THR A 19 -2.56 -7.47 3.40
CA THR A 19 -3.74 -8.34 3.16
C THR A 19 -4.07 -8.43 1.67
N MET A 20 -4.02 -7.31 0.96
CA MET A 20 -4.40 -7.24 -0.45
C MET A 20 -3.39 -7.89 -1.38
N LEU A 21 -2.10 -7.59 -1.18
CA LEU A 21 -1.03 -7.96 -2.11
C LEU A 21 -0.27 -9.20 -1.63
N GLY A 22 -0.41 -9.59 -0.35
CA GLY A 22 0.29 -10.72 0.25
C GLY A 22 0.00 -12.05 -0.45
N ALA A 23 -1.26 -12.26 -0.87
CA ALA A 23 -1.68 -13.45 -1.60
C ALA A 23 -1.05 -13.55 -3.01
N HIS A 24 -0.56 -12.43 -3.56
CA HIS A 24 -0.02 -12.35 -4.92
C HIS A 24 1.51 -12.29 -4.97
N ILE A 25 2.20 -12.38 -3.82
CA ILE A 25 3.67 -12.22 -3.73
C ILE A 25 4.41 -13.19 -4.66
N ALA A 26 3.96 -14.46 -4.73
CA ALA A 26 4.59 -15.49 -5.55
C ALA A 26 4.53 -15.18 -7.05
N ASP A 27 3.48 -14.47 -7.49
CA ASP A 27 3.20 -14.13 -8.89
C ASP A 27 3.56 -12.68 -9.23
N MET A 28 4.28 -11.99 -8.33
CA MET A 28 4.77 -10.64 -8.60
C MET A 28 5.97 -10.68 -9.54
N SER A 29 6.00 -9.75 -10.48
CA SER A 29 7.24 -9.47 -11.21
C SER A 29 8.31 -8.99 -10.21
N ARG A 30 9.59 -9.12 -10.56
CA ARG A 30 10.69 -8.62 -9.70
C ARG A 30 10.55 -7.13 -9.37
N ARG A 31 10.00 -6.34 -10.31
CA ARG A 31 9.71 -4.91 -10.11
C ARG A 31 8.62 -4.71 -9.06
N ASP A 32 7.51 -5.43 -9.19
CA ASP A 32 6.36 -5.33 -8.30
C ASP A 32 6.70 -5.83 -6.89
N LEU A 33 7.45 -6.92 -6.78
CA LEU A 33 7.91 -7.44 -5.49
C LEU A 33 8.83 -6.45 -4.77
N ARG A 34 9.75 -5.81 -5.50
CA ARG A 34 10.62 -4.77 -4.93
C ARG A 34 9.81 -3.59 -4.41
N LEU A 35 8.80 -3.16 -5.17
CA LEU A 35 7.91 -2.09 -4.76
C LEU A 35 7.10 -2.48 -3.52
N TYR A 36 6.49 -3.66 -3.50
CA TYR A 36 5.79 -4.19 -2.34
C TYR A 36 6.67 -4.20 -1.08
N LEU A 37 7.88 -4.75 -1.17
CA LEU A 37 8.83 -4.79 -0.06
C LEU A 37 9.22 -3.38 0.41
N LYS A 38 9.44 -2.43 -0.51
CA LYS A 38 9.73 -1.03 -0.18
C LYS A 38 8.61 -0.39 0.64
N VAL A 39 7.35 -0.71 0.32
CA VAL A 39 6.18 -0.15 1.00
C VAL A 39 5.98 -0.79 2.37
N ILE A 40 6.07 -2.11 2.48
CA ILE A 40 5.91 -2.82 3.77
C ILE A 40 7.04 -2.47 4.76
N SER A 41 8.25 -2.22 4.26
CA SER A 41 9.40 -1.81 5.08
C SER A 41 9.46 -0.31 5.40
N ALA A 42 8.55 0.51 4.87
CA ALA A 42 8.56 1.96 5.10
C ALA A 42 8.42 2.30 6.60
N SER A 43 9.29 3.14 7.13
CA SER A 43 9.26 3.58 8.53
C SER A 43 8.46 4.86 8.74
N GLN A 44 8.13 5.58 7.67
CA GLN A 44 7.45 6.86 7.69
C GLN A 44 6.28 6.89 6.70
N LEU A 45 5.19 7.54 7.10
CA LEU A 45 4.02 7.72 6.25
C LEU A 45 4.32 8.59 5.01
N ALA A 46 5.20 9.59 5.15
CA ALA A 46 5.65 10.44 4.06
C ALA A 46 6.25 9.61 2.91
N THR A 47 7.06 8.60 3.21
CA THR A 47 7.64 7.69 2.21
C THR A 47 6.57 6.95 1.42
N ILE A 48 5.46 6.55 2.05
CA ILE A 48 4.35 5.90 1.32
C ILE A 48 3.55 6.92 0.50
N ARG A 49 3.41 8.16 0.97
CA ARG A 49 2.80 9.25 0.18
C ARG A 49 3.57 9.48 -1.12
N ASP A 50 4.89 9.46 -1.06
CA ASP A 50 5.76 9.62 -2.25
C ASP A 50 5.60 8.45 -3.24
N LEU A 51 5.27 7.25 -2.74
CA LEU A 51 5.07 6.03 -3.54
C LEU A 51 3.61 5.77 -3.90
N ARG A 52 2.70 6.73 -3.64
CA ARG A 52 1.25 6.52 -3.75
C ARG A 52 0.86 6.02 -5.14
N PHE A 53 1.38 6.63 -6.19
CA PHE A 53 1.04 6.27 -7.57
C PHE A 53 1.55 4.88 -7.94
N GLU A 54 2.78 4.52 -7.56
CA GLU A 54 3.30 3.18 -7.80
C GLU A 54 2.51 2.13 -7.01
N CYS A 55 2.14 2.41 -5.77
CA CYS A 55 1.29 1.53 -4.98
C CYS A 55 -0.07 1.30 -5.66
N PHE A 56 -0.66 2.36 -6.21
CA PHE A 56 -1.93 2.29 -6.91
C PHE A 56 -1.85 1.46 -8.18
N ASP A 57 -0.85 1.72 -9.02
CA ASP A 57 -0.58 0.93 -10.22
C ASP A 57 -0.34 -0.55 -9.88
N LEU A 58 0.39 -0.85 -8.80
CA LEU A 58 0.59 -2.21 -8.33
C LEU A 58 -0.73 -2.90 -7.94
N ILE A 59 -1.63 -2.22 -7.23
CA ILE A 59 -2.93 -2.77 -6.83
C ILE A 59 -3.79 -3.06 -8.07
N CYS A 60 -3.89 -2.11 -9.00
CA CYS A 60 -4.69 -2.25 -10.21
C CYS A 60 -4.25 -3.44 -11.08
N ARG A 61 -2.98 -3.83 -11.03
CA ARG A 61 -2.46 -4.99 -11.78
C ARG A 61 -2.71 -6.34 -11.12
N LYS A 62 -3.07 -6.37 -9.83
CA LYS A 62 -3.17 -7.61 -9.05
C LYS A 62 -4.58 -7.98 -8.64
N ILE A 63 -5.49 -7.01 -8.64
CA ILE A 63 -6.87 -7.20 -8.20
C ILE A 63 -7.83 -6.73 -9.29
N SER A 64 -9.03 -7.32 -9.34
CA SER A 64 -10.08 -6.84 -10.24
C SER A 64 -10.39 -5.36 -10.01
N GLU A 65 -10.71 -4.65 -11.09
CA GLU A 65 -10.93 -3.21 -11.10
C GLU A 65 -11.93 -2.72 -10.02
N PRO A 66 -13.11 -3.35 -9.81
CA PRO A 66 -14.05 -2.88 -8.79
C PRO A 66 -13.49 -2.96 -7.37
N VAL A 67 -12.74 -4.04 -7.07
CA VAL A 67 -12.12 -4.23 -5.76
C VAL A 67 -10.93 -3.29 -5.59
N ALA A 68 -10.13 -3.09 -6.64
CA ALA A 68 -9.04 -2.12 -6.66
C ALA A 68 -9.56 -0.71 -6.32
N VAL A 69 -10.63 -0.25 -6.96
CA VAL A 69 -11.23 1.08 -6.70
C VAL A 69 -11.68 1.24 -5.25
N GLN A 70 -12.34 0.22 -4.66
CA GLN A 70 -12.74 0.29 -3.25
C GLN A 70 -11.51 0.41 -2.33
N LYS A 71 -10.47 -0.37 -2.62
CA LYS A 71 -9.23 -0.40 -1.83
C LYS A 71 -8.38 0.86 -1.97
N LEU A 72 -8.43 1.51 -3.13
CA LEU A 72 -7.83 2.83 -3.34
C LEU A 72 -8.48 3.89 -2.44
N ARG A 73 -9.80 3.87 -2.27
CA ARG A 73 -10.50 4.78 -1.36
C ARG A 73 -10.09 4.57 0.10
N GLU A 74 -9.94 3.31 0.51
CA GLU A 74 -9.45 2.97 1.86
C GLU A 74 -8.01 3.46 2.07
N MET A 75 -7.14 3.33 1.07
CA MET A 75 -5.79 3.91 1.11
C MET A 75 -5.81 5.43 1.23
N ASP A 76 -6.61 6.11 0.40
CA ASP A 76 -6.67 7.58 0.38
C ASP A 76 -7.15 8.15 1.72
N ALA A 77 -8.13 7.50 2.36
CA ALA A 77 -8.57 7.87 3.70
C ALA A 77 -7.45 7.74 4.75
N LEU A 78 -6.51 6.80 4.57
CA LEU A 78 -5.35 6.62 5.44
C LEU A 78 -4.19 7.56 5.10
N LEU A 79 -4.17 8.15 3.90
CA LEU A 79 -3.14 9.09 3.44
C LEU A 79 -3.52 10.57 3.63
N GLY A 80 -4.82 10.91 3.75
CA GLY A 80 -5.37 12.26 3.97
C GLY A 80 -5.09 12.90 5.32
#